data_AF-A0A8H6U7Q3-F1
#
_entry.id   AF-A0A8H6U7Q3-F1
#
_cell.length_a   1.000
_cell.length_b   1.000
_cell.length_c   1.000
_cell.angle_alpha   90.00
_cell.angle_beta   90.00
_cell.angle_gamma   90.00
#
_symmetry.space_group_name_H-M   'P 1'
#
loop_
_entity.id
_entity.type
_entity.pdbx_description
1 polymer ?
#
loop_
_entity_poly.entity_id
_entity_poly.type
_entity_poly.pdbx_seq_one_letter_code
_entity_poly.pdbx_strand_id
1 'polypeptide(L)'
;MAYHHAGGSSAGSAFQYAQVGHHSFTGFPGPPELNGPPLQPFQESQFDIFEWYPKFQSCLRYFLDHAQYTGPIQAVAAFVNIQLPFQKAHNPVLSSKPAGSASPAGAGPSTPSTARAAGKLPIGAQLPSSTYTTLTPYIRRLVATGFDYPSVLHGFFGDDWMAGIGPMHEAERRNYMFAAKSETWLKVKTHYDMDGEQQVPFLRPLQNVTEKEIQGAETSWSEWLAMQDWMLGPRAPDSPGMDQGPRIKQERD
;
A
#
# COMPACT_ATOMS: atom_id res chain seq x y z
N MET A 1 6.62 61.66 -8.67
CA MET A 1 6.48 61.40 -7.23
C MET A 1 7.13 60.05 -6.96
N ALA A 2 8.29 60.10 -6.30
CA ALA A 2 9.07 58.95 -5.90
C ALA A 2 8.83 58.69 -4.41
N TYR A 3 8.71 57.42 -4.02
CA TYR A 3 8.95 56.99 -2.64
C TYR A 3 9.87 55.77 -2.69
N HIS A 4 11.08 55.98 -2.19
CA HIS A 4 12.02 54.95 -1.74
C HIS A 4 11.73 54.60 -0.28
N HIS A 5 12.04 53.36 0.11
CA HIS A 5 12.50 52.82 1.41
C HIS A 5 12.07 51.34 1.45
N ALA A 6 12.78 50.35 1.98
CA ALA A 6 14.17 50.12 2.39
C ALA A 6 14.30 48.59 2.56
N GLY A 7 15.52 48.05 2.45
CA GLY A 7 15.80 46.61 2.51
C GLY A 7 15.58 45.95 3.87
N GLY A 8 15.59 44.61 3.86
CA GLY A 8 15.49 43.78 5.06
C GLY A 8 15.68 42.29 4.76
N SER A 9 16.95 41.88 4.77
CA SER A 9 17.54 40.60 5.22
C SER A 9 16.87 39.24 4.97
N SER A 10 17.71 38.38 4.38
CA SER A 10 17.82 36.92 4.49
C SER A 10 17.24 36.24 5.73
N ALA A 11 16.52 35.14 5.52
CA ALA A 11 16.42 34.04 6.47
C ALA A 11 16.65 32.73 5.71
N GLY A 12 17.91 32.28 5.65
CA GLY A 12 18.21 30.89 5.36
C GLY A 12 17.84 30.06 6.59
N SER A 13 16.88 29.16 6.45
CA SER A 13 16.57 28.18 7.50
C SER A 13 17.63 27.08 7.47
N ALA A 14 18.75 27.35 8.13
CA ALA A 14 19.66 26.32 8.58
C ALA A 14 18.94 25.52 9.67
N PHE A 15 18.66 24.24 9.42
CA PHE A 15 18.24 23.32 10.46
C PHE A 15 19.43 23.07 11.39
N GLN A 16 19.34 23.64 12.58
CA GLN A 16 20.33 23.55 13.63
C GLN A 16 20.20 22.19 14.32
N TYR A 17 21.17 21.30 14.09
CA TYR A 17 21.34 20.11 14.92
C TYR A 17 21.64 20.55 16.36
N ALA A 18 20.84 20.06 17.31
CA ALA A 18 21.07 20.30 18.72
C ALA A 18 22.43 19.69 19.14
N GLN A 19 23.36 20.55 19.57
CA GLN A 19 24.56 20.17 20.31
C GLN A 19 24.17 19.58 21.67
N VAL A 20 24.51 18.32 21.90
CA VAL A 20 24.51 17.74 23.26
C VAL A 20 25.93 17.89 23.81
N GLY A 21 26.04 18.56 24.96
CA GLY A 21 27.30 18.94 25.58
C GLY A 21 28.15 17.74 26.02
N HIS A 22 29.47 17.90 25.91
CA HIS A 22 30.45 16.98 26.44
C HIS A 22 30.43 16.99 27.98
N HIS A 23 30.23 15.83 28.59
CA HIS A 23 30.55 15.58 29.99
C HIS A 23 31.65 14.53 30.03
N SER A 24 32.83 14.91 30.52
CA SER A 24 33.92 13.99 30.81
C SER A 24 33.51 13.03 31.92
N PHE A 25 33.58 11.72 31.66
CA PHE A 25 33.54 10.69 32.71
C PHE A 25 34.69 9.72 32.50
N THR A 26 35.68 9.82 33.37
CA THR A 26 36.75 8.84 33.59
C THR A 26 36.18 7.60 34.28
N GLY A 27 36.41 6.42 33.71
CA GLY A 27 36.21 5.15 34.42
C GLY A 27 35.81 4.00 33.49
N PHE A 28 36.76 3.13 33.15
CA PHE A 28 36.47 1.82 32.56
C PHE A 28 35.88 0.87 33.63
N PRO A 29 34.83 0.13 33.28
CA PRO A 29 34.73 -1.28 33.62
C PRO A 29 34.67 -2.15 32.34
N GLY A 30 35.08 -3.41 32.47
CA GLY A 30 35.35 -4.36 31.37
C GLY A 30 34.16 -4.75 30.48
N PRO A 31 34.38 -5.68 29.53
CA PRO A 31 33.42 -5.99 28.48
C PRO A 31 32.16 -6.62 29.08
N PRO A 32 30.95 -6.16 28.72
CA PRO A 32 29.73 -6.85 29.13
C PRO A 32 29.65 -8.18 28.38
N GLU A 33 29.38 -9.24 29.12
CA GLU A 33 29.09 -10.56 28.58
C GLU A 33 27.94 -10.52 27.56
N LEU A 34 28.15 -11.24 26.46
CA LEU A 34 27.17 -11.50 25.42
C LEU A 34 26.03 -12.36 25.99
N ASN A 35 25.08 -11.73 26.66
CA ASN A 35 23.79 -12.31 27.01
C ASN A 35 22.67 -11.30 26.75
N GLY A 36 22.63 -10.79 25.52
CA GLY A 36 21.39 -10.23 24.98
C GLY A 36 20.43 -11.36 24.64
N PRO A 37 19.10 -11.19 24.78
CA PRO A 37 18.16 -12.15 24.24
C PRO A 37 18.46 -12.32 22.74
N PRO A 38 18.34 -13.54 22.18
CA PRO A 38 18.51 -13.72 20.75
C PRO A 38 17.58 -12.73 20.05
N LEU A 39 18.12 -11.95 19.11
CA LEU A 39 17.33 -11.20 18.14
C LEU A 39 16.39 -12.20 17.51
N GLN A 40 15.15 -12.26 18.00
CA GLN A 40 14.16 -13.16 17.44
C GLN A 40 13.93 -12.65 16.03
N PRO A 41 14.26 -13.43 14.98
CA PRO A 41 13.85 -13.05 13.63
C PRO A 41 12.34 -12.93 13.68
N PHE A 42 11.86 -11.74 13.35
CA PHE A 42 10.49 -11.35 13.11
C PHE A 42 9.56 -12.57 12.95
N GLN A 43 8.98 -13.07 14.05
CA GLN A 43 7.82 -13.94 13.94
C GLN A 43 6.64 -13.03 13.65
N GLU A 44 6.63 -12.46 12.43
CA GLU A 44 5.36 -12.33 11.73
C GLU A 44 4.72 -13.71 11.82
N SER A 45 3.68 -13.78 12.64
CA SER A 45 2.88 -14.97 12.86
C SER A 45 2.66 -15.61 11.50
N GLN A 46 3.22 -16.81 11.25
CA GLN A 46 3.36 -17.38 9.91
C GLN A 46 2.11 -17.10 9.09
N PHE A 47 2.20 -16.14 8.17
CA PHE A 47 1.06 -15.73 7.37
C PHE A 47 0.71 -16.90 6.45
N ASP A 48 -0.33 -17.65 6.81
CA ASP A 48 -0.76 -18.79 6.02
C ASP A 48 -1.59 -18.29 4.83
N ILE A 49 -0.91 -18.18 3.69
CA ILE A 49 -1.52 -17.76 2.43
C ILE A 49 -2.67 -18.67 2.01
N PHE A 50 -2.65 -19.96 2.36
CA PHE A 50 -3.69 -20.92 1.98
C PHE A 50 -4.93 -20.81 2.86
N GLU A 51 -4.76 -20.45 4.14
CA GLU A 51 -5.89 -20.13 5.03
C GLU A 51 -6.49 -18.76 4.68
N TRP A 52 -5.65 -17.78 4.37
CA TRP A 52 -6.04 -16.41 4.04
C TRP A 52 -6.79 -16.30 2.70
N TYR A 53 -6.28 -16.95 1.65
CA TYR A 53 -6.77 -16.71 0.29
C TYR A 53 -8.26 -17.01 0.09
N PRO A 54 -8.85 -18.09 0.64
CA PRO A 54 -10.30 -18.30 0.61
C PRO A 54 -11.11 -17.16 1.22
N LYS A 55 -10.60 -16.54 2.30
CA LYS A 55 -11.24 -15.37 2.95
C LYS A 55 -11.15 -14.14 2.07
N PHE A 56 -9.99 -13.89 1.48
CA PHE A 56 -9.82 -12.83 0.48
C PHE A 56 -10.77 -13.00 -0.71
N GLN A 57 -10.90 -14.23 -1.24
CA GLN A 57 -11.85 -14.52 -2.33
C GLN A 57 -13.30 -14.28 -1.91
N SER A 58 -13.67 -14.56 -0.65
CA SER A 58 -14.98 -14.23 -0.10
C SER A 58 -15.26 -12.72 -0.16
N CYS A 59 -14.31 -11.91 0.27
CA CYS A 59 -14.39 -10.45 0.19
C CYS A 59 -14.53 -9.95 -1.24
N LEU A 60 -13.73 -10.49 -2.16
CA LEU A 60 -13.78 -10.11 -3.58
C LEU A 60 -15.15 -10.44 -4.19
N ARG A 61 -15.68 -11.64 -3.94
CA ARG A 61 -17.01 -12.04 -4.41
C ARG A 61 -18.10 -11.15 -3.81
N TYR A 62 -18.08 -10.91 -2.51
CA TYR A 62 -19.07 -10.04 -1.86
C TYR A 62 -19.03 -8.62 -2.45
N PHE A 63 -17.83 -8.05 -2.63
CA PHE A 63 -17.67 -6.72 -3.20
C PHE A 63 -18.25 -6.63 -4.62
N LEU A 64 -17.94 -7.60 -5.48
CA LEU A 64 -18.37 -7.64 -6.88
C LEU A 64 -19.84 -8.03 -7.05
N ASP A 65 -20.36 -8.96 -6.27
CA ASP A 65 -21.71 -9.49 -6.50
C ASP A 65 -22.78 -8.74 -5.69
N HIS A 66 -22.38 -8.03 -4.63
CA HIS A 66 -23.31 -7.39 -3.70
C HIS A 66 -22.95 -5.93 -3.40
N ALA A 67 -21.79 -5.68 -2.76
CA ALA A 67 -21.52 -4.39 -2.14
C ALA A 67 -21.55 -3.21 -3.12
N GLN A 68 -20.94 -3.38 -4.30
CA GLN A 68 -20.87 -2.33 -5.32
C GLN A 68 -22.24 -1.83 -5.81
N TYR A 69 -23.31 -2.61 -5.61
CA TYR A 69 -24.66 -2.24 -6.01
C TYR A 69 -25.48 -1.55 -4.92
N THR A 70 -24.94 -1.47 -3.70
CA THR A 70 -25.67 -0.88 -2.57
C THR A 70 -25.51 0.64 -2.54
N GLY A 71 -26.58 1.35 -2.16
CA GLY A 71 -26.60 2.80 -2.06
C GLY A 71 -25.50 3.38 -1.15
N PRO A 72 -25.27 2.85 0.07
CA PRO A 72 -24.21 3.33 0.95
C PRO A 72 -22.80 3.26 0.33
N ILE A 73 -22.50 2.17 -0.39
CA ILE A 73 -21.17 1.96 -0.99
C ILE A 73 -20.98 2.88 -2.21
N GLN A 74 -22.02 3.06 -3.02
CA GLN A 74 -22.01 4.05 -4.10
C GLN A 74 -21.82 5.48 -3.59
N ALA A 75 -22.46 5.82 -2.47
CA ALA A 75 -22.30 7.13 -1.84
C ALA A 75 -20.86 7.36 -1.35
N VAL A 76 -20.25 6.39 -0.67
CA VAL A 76 -18.85 6.47 -0.26
C VAL A 76 -17.94 6.57 -1.48
N ALA A 77 -18.12 5.71 -2.49
CA ALA A 77 -17.30 5.69 -3.70
C ALA A 77 -17.33 7.03 -4.45
N ALA A 78 -18.52 7.61 -4.62
CA ALA A 78 -18.68 8.95 -5.19
C ALA A 78 -17.99 10.02 -4.34
N PHE A 79 -18.15 9.97 -3.01
CA PHE A 79 -17.57 10.96 -2.10
C PHE A 79 -16.04 10.93 -2.09
N VAL A 80 -15.43 9.75 -2.17
CA VAL A 80 -13.96 9.59 -2.20
C VAL A 80 -13.38 9.58 -3.63
N ASN A 81 -14.21 9.88 -4.63
CA ASN A 81 -13.86 9.93 -6.05
C ASN A 81 -13.15 8.66 -6.55
N ILE A 82 -13.81 7.50 -6.39
CA ILE A 82 -13.36 6.23 -6.95
C ILE A 82 -14.53 5.54 -7.65
N GLN A 83 -14.28 5.01 -8.84
CA GLN A 83 -15.23 4.25 -9.62
C GLN A 83 -15.31 2.83 -9.10
N LEU A 84 -16.53 2.35 -8.90
CA LEU A 84 -16.80 0.94 -8.62
C LEU A 84 -16.57 0.10 -9.88
N PRO A 85 -16.30 -1.21 -9.75
CA PRO A 85 -15.96 -2.05 -10.90
C PRO A 85 -17.01 -2.05 -12.02
N PHE A 86 -18.30 -1.99 -11.69
CA PHE A 86 -19.39 -1.91 -12.68
C PHE A 86 -19.49 -0.55 -13.38
N GLN A 87 -18.88 0.50 -12.84
CA GLN A 87 -18.92 1.87 -13.37
C GLN A 87 -17.78 2.17 -14.35
N LYS A 88 -16.78 1.28 -14.43
CA LYS A 88 -15.61 1.48 -15.29
C LYS A 88 -16.02 1.51 -16.77
N ALA A 89 -15.63 2.58 -17.47
CA ALA A 89 -15.93 2.74 -18.90
C ALA A 89 -15.32 1.64 -19.78
N HIS A 90 -14.14 1.14 -19.41
CA HIS A 90 -13.47 0.06 -20.10
C HIS A 90 -13.54 -1.22 -19.25
N ASN A 91 -14.15 -2.27 -19.80
CA ASN A 91 -14.34 -3.58 -19.16
C ASN A 91 -15.03 -3.48 -17.78
N PRO A 92 -16.31 -3.08 -17.69
CA PRO A 92 -17.04 -3.09 -16.43
C PRO A 92 -17.14 -4.52 -15.87
N VAL A 93 -16.95 -4.69 -14.56
CA VAL A 93 -17.06 -5.99 -13.89
C VAL A 93 -18.38 -6.07 -13.13
N LEU A 94 -19.31 -6.84 -13.70
CA LEU A 94 -20.66 -6.98 -13.18
C LEU A 94 -20.79 -8.08 -12.11
N SER A 95 -19.91 -9.07 -12.12
CA SER A 95 -19.94 -10.19 -11.18
C SER A 95 -18.56 -10.83 -11.06
N SER A 96 -18.35 -11.56 -9.96
CA SER A 96 -17.20 -12.41 -9.75
C SER A 96 -17.18 -13.66 -10.66
N LYS A 97 -18.32 -14.01 -11.27
CA LYS A 97 -18.42 -15.16 -12.17
C LYS A 97 -17.84 -14.83 -13.55
N PRO A 98 -16.96 -15.67 -14.11
CA PRO A 98 -16.48 -15.46 -15.48
C PRO A 98 -17.65 -15.54 -16.45
N ALA A 99 -17.74 -14.58 -17.37
CA ALA A 99 -18.82 -14.45 -18.35
C ALA A 99 -18.95 -15.62 -19.36
N GLY A 100 -18.20 -16.72 -19.17
CA GLY A 100 -18.22 -17.93 -19.99
C GLY A 100 -18.83 -19.17 -19.34
N SER A 101 -19.23 -19.15 -18.06
CA SER A 101 -19.96 -20.27 -17.44
C SER A 101 -21.46 -20.13 -17.66
N ALA A 102 -21.89 -20.14 -18.93
CA ALA A 102 -23.22 -20.62 -19.22
C ALA A 102 -23.23 -22.13 -18.93
N SER A 103 -23.82 -22.53 -17.80
CA SER A 103 -24.15 -23.95 -17.58
C SER A 103 -24.97 -24.46 -18.77
N PRO A 104 -24.76 -25.69 -19.25
CA PRO A 104 -25.56 -26.25 -20.33
C PRO A 104 -27.00 -26.37 -19.83
N ALA A 105 -27.86 -25.45 -20.27
CA ALA A 105 -29.28 -25.51 -20.02
C ALA A 105 -29.84 -26.76 -20.71
N GLY A 106 -30.33 -27.69 -19.91
CA GLY A 106 -31.37 -28.66 -20.26
C GLY A 106 -31.08 -29.62 -21.41
N ALA A 107 -30.64 -30.84 -21.08
CA ALA A 107 -30.91 -31.99 -21.92
C ALA A 107 -32.43 -32.30 -21.89
N GLY A 108 -33.21 -31.55 -22.67
CA GLY A 108 -34.55 -31.95 -23.07
C GLY A 108 -34.44 -32.88 -24.29
N PRO A 109 -35.18 -34.00 -24.37
CA PRO A 109 -35.13 -34.87 -25.54
C PRO A 109 -36.02 -34.29 -26.64
N SER A 110 -35.45 -33.80 -27.73
CA SER A 110 -36.21 -33.41 -28.93
C SER A 110 -35.35 -33.53 -30.20
N THR A 111 -35.55 -34.65 -30.91
CA THR A 111 -35.49 -34.90 -32.36
C THR A 111 -34.35 -34.32 -33.23
N PRO A 112 -33.71 -35.13 -34.10
CA PRO A 112 -32.72 -34.65 -35.05
C PRO A 112 -33.39 -34.00 -36.26
N SER A 113 -33.04 -32.75 -36.57
CA SER A 113 -33.33 -32.13 -37.87
C SER A 113 -32.02 -31.76 -38.57
N THR A 114 -31.83 -32.38 -39.73
CA THR A 114 -30.75 -32.17 -40.69
C THR A 114 -30.90 -30.84 -41.41
N ALA A 115 -29.94 -29.93 -41.24
CA ALA A 115 -29.61 -28.93 -42.26
C ALA A 115 -28.18 -28.41 -42.06
N ARG A 116 -27.29 -28.80 -42.97
CA ARG A 116 -26.02 -28.12 -43.24
C ARG A 116 -26.33 -26.76 -43.88
N ALA A 117 -25.79 -25.68 -43.32
CA ALA A 117 -25.47 -24.48 -44.09
C ALA A 117 -24.24 -23.79 -43.48
N ALA A 118 -23.18 -23.71 -44.27
CA ALA A 118 -21.97 -22.97 -44.00
C ALA A 118 -22.28 -21.46 -43.92
N GLY A 119 -21.73 -20.77 -42.91
CA GLY A 119 -21.88 -19.33 -42.76
C GLY A 119 -20.85 -18.75 -41.78
N LYS A 120 -19.71 -18.31 -42.34
CA LYS A 120 -18.81 -17.24 -41.89
C LYS A 120 -18.73 -16.97 -40.37
N LEU A 121 -17.61 -17.36 -39.76
CA LEU A 121 -17.15 -16.82 -38.48
C LEU A 121 -17.07 -15.28 -38.57
N PRO A 122 -17.66 -14.52 -37.63
CA PRO A 122 -17.39 -13.09 -37.55
C PRO A 122 -15.95 -12.89 -37.08
N ILE A 123 -15.13 -12.33 -37.98
CA ILE A 123 -13.90 -11.61 -37.64
C ILE A 123 -14.33 -10.47 -36.70
N GLY A 124 -13.93 -10.56 -35.44
CA GLY A 124 -14.37 -9.66 -34.37
C GLY A 124 -14.70 -10.33 -33.05
N ALA A 125 -14.46 -11.64 -32.88
CA ALA A 125 -14.45 -12.25 -31.56
C ALA A 125 -13.30 -11.65 -30.74
N GLN A 126 -13.57 -10.52 -30.07
CA GLN A 126 -12.74 -10.03 -28.99
C GLN A 126 -12.56 -11.20 -28.03
N LEU A 127 -11.32 -11.67 -27.91
CA LEU A 127 -10.94 -12.60 -26.85
C LEU A 127 -11.47 -12.00 -25.54
N PRO A 128 -12.18 -12.75 -24.67
CA PRO A 128 -12.65 -12.20 -23.42
C PRO A 128 -11.42 -11.69 -22.67
N SER A 129 -11.27 -10.37 -22.61
CA SER A 129 -10.32 -9.73 -21.71
C SER A 129 -10.72 -10.22 -20.33
N SER A 130 -9.90 -11.10 -19.74
CA SER A 130 -10.11 -11.55 -18.37
C SER A 130 -9.97 -10.32 -17.48
N THR A 131 -11.09 -9.74 -17.08
CA THR A 131 -11.08 -8.51 -16.29
C THR A 131 -10.80 -8.88 -14.84
N TYR A 132 -9.52 -8.83 -14.46
CA TYR A 132 -9.14 -8.97 -13.06
C TYR A 132 -9.46 -7.66 -12.32
N THR A 133 -10.29 -7.74 -11.27
CA THR A 133 -10.50 -6.63 -10.34
C THR A 133 -9.69 -6.87 -9.07
N THR A 134 -8.95 -5.86 -8.64
CA THR A 134 -8.20 -5.87 -7.37
C THR A 134 -8.95 -5.05 -6.31
N LEU A 135 -8.86 -5.46 -5.04
CA LEU A 135 -9.44 -4.71 -3.91
C LEU A 135 -8.53 -3.57 -3.44
N THR A 136 -7.22 -3.64 -3.76
CA THR A 136 -6.19 -2.69 -3.32
C THR A 136 -6.55 -1.22 -3.54
N PRO A 137 -7.06 -0.78 -4.71
CA PRO A 137 -7.39 0.63 -4.93
C PRO A 137 -8.46 1.15 -3.95
N TYR A 138 -9.44 0.31 -3.63
CA TYR A 138 -10.51 0.66 -2.69
C TYR A 138 -9.97 0.72 -1.26
N ILE A 139 -9.16 -0.26 -0.84
CA ILE A 139 -8.51 -0.25 0.48
C ILE A 139 -7.65 1.02 0.65
N ARG A 140 -6.79 1.32 -0.33
CA ARG A 140 -5.95 2.52 -0.36
C ARG A 140 -6.77 3.80 -0.24
N ARG A 141 -7.85 3.90 -1.01
CA ARG A 141 -8.70 5.09 -1.02
C ARG A 141 -9.42 5.28 0.31
N LEU A 142 -9.95 4.21 0.90
CA LEU A 142 -10.61 4.27 2.21
C LEU A 142 -9.63 4.69 3.31
N VAL A 143 -8.41 4.14 3.32
CA VAL A 143 -7.37 4.50 4.30
C VAL A 143 -6.99 5.99 4.15
N ALA A 144 -6.63 6.44 2.94
CA ALA A 144 -6.19 7.81 2.71
C ALA A 144 -7.26 8.87 3.03
N THR A 145 -8.54 8.52 2.86
CA THR A 145 -9.67 9.42 3.13
C THR A 145 -10.30 9.23 4.52
N GLY A 146 -9.82 8.28 5.31
CA GLY A 146 -10.28 8.01 6.69
C GLY A 146 -11.63 7.29 6.79
N PHE A 147 -12.03 6.55 5.75
CA PHE A 147 -13.24 5.71 5.72
C PHE A 147 -12.94 4.22 5.96
N ASP A 148 -11.81 3.91 6.59
CA ASP A 148 -11.34 2.54 6.84
C ASP A 148 -11.74 2.00 8.23
N TYR A 149 -12.88 2.43 8.77
CA TYR A 149 -13.41 1.94 10.04
C TYR A 149 -14.29 0.68 9.87
N PRO A 150 -14.46 -0.15 10.92
CA PRO A 150 -15.01 -1.51 10.79
C PRO A 150 -16.34 -1.61 10.04
N SER A 151 -17.28 -0.69 10.27
CA SER A 151 -18.59 -0.72 9.62
C SER A 151 -18.52 -0.47 8.11
N VAL A 152 -17.61 0.40 7.64
CA VAL A 152 -17.43 0.63 6.19
C VAL A 152 -16.67 -0.53 5.56
N LEU A 153 -15.63 -1.06 6.21
CA LEU A 153 -14.91 -2.23 5.71
C LEU A 153 -15.83 -3.46 5.59
N HIS A 154 -16.68 -3.69 6.59
CA HIS A 154 -17.73 -4.71 6.54
C HIS A 154 -18.71 -4.46 5.38
N GLY A 155 -19.17 -3.21 5.21
CA GLY A 155 -20.07 -2.86 4.10
C GLY A 155 -19.45 -3.07 2.71
N PHE A 156 -18.14 -2.86 2.54
CA PHE A 156 -17.45 -3.08 1.28
C PHE A 156 -17.12 -4.57 1.03
N PHE A 157 -16.71 -5.30 2.07
CA PHE A 157 -16.01 -6.57 1.92
C PHE A 157 -16.68 -7.77 2.63
N GLY A 158 -17.82 -7.54 3.30
CA GLY A 158 -18.62 -8.58 3.93
C GLY A 158 -18.04 -9.11 5.24
N ASP A 159 -18.60 -10.20 5.75
CA ASP A 159 -18.29 -10.72 7.09
C ASP A 159 -16.84 -11.18 7.26
N ASP A 160 -16.23 -11.71 6.18
CA ASP A 160 -14.86 -12.22 6.20
C ASP A 160 -13.79 -11.11 6.10
N TRP A 161 -14.16 -9.82 6.06
CA TRP A 161 -13.23 -8.72 5.77
C TRP A 161 -11.98 -8.72 6.67
N MET A 162 -12.15 -9.02 7.95
CA MET A 162 -11.05 -8.96 8.92
C MET A 162 -9.97 -10.01 8.61
N ALA A 163 -10.37 -11.22 8.24
CA ALA A 163 -9.44 -12.27 7.83
C ALA A 163 -9.01 -12.13 6.36
N GLY A 164 -9.89 -11.62 5.49
CA GLY A 164 -9.65 -11.56 4.04
C GLY A 164 -8.85 -10.34 3.58
N ILE A 165 -9.21 -9.13 4.00
CA ILE A 165 -8.49 -7.90 3.61
C ILE A 165 -7.72 -7.26 4.77
N GLY A 166 -7.90 -7.74 6.01
CA GLY A 166 -7.21 -7.21 7.20
C GLY A 166 -5.70 -7.04 7.02
N PRO A 167 -4.94 -8.05 6.55
CA PRO A 167 -3.50 -7.90 6.32
C PRO A 167 -3.14 -6.77 5.34
N MET A 168 -3.94 -6.60 4.28
CA MET A 168 -3.74 -5.54 3.28
C MET A 168 -4.12 -4.17 3.83
N HIS A 169 -5.18 -4.10 4.63
CA HIS A 169 -5.64 -2.89 5.31
C HIS A 169 -4.62 -2.41 6.34
N GLU A 170 -4.11 -3.30 7.18
CA GLU A 170 -3.05 -3.00 8.15
C GLU A 170 -1.75 -2.56 7.48
N ALA A 171 -1.34 -3.26 6.42
CA ALA A 171 -0.16 -2.89 5.64
C ALA A 171 -0.32 -1.50 5.02
N GLU A 172 -1.49 -1.19 4.47
CA GLU A 172 -1.75 0.11 3.87
C GLU A 172 -1.78 1.25 4.88
N ARG A 173 -2.32 1.02 6.09
CA ARG A 173 -2.26 2.01 7.19
C ARG A 173 -0.82 2.32 7.58
N ARG A 174 0.06 1.31 7.70
CA ARG A 174 1.50 1.51 7.93
C ARG A 174 2.15 2.30 6.79
N ASN A 175 1.88 1.92 5.54
CA ASN A 175 2.39 2.64 4.37
C ASN A 175 1.97 4.11 4.36
N TYR A 176 0.73 4.40 4.75
CA TYR A 176 0.24 5.77 4.80
C TYR A 176 0.94 6.59 5.90
N MET A 177 1.19 6.01 7.07
CA MET A 177 2.01 6.65 8.12
C MET A 177 3.42 6.95 7.63
N PHE A 178 4.03 6.02 6.89
CA PHE A 178 5.37 6.17 6.33
C PHE A 178 5.43 7.28 5.30
N ALA A 179 4.47 7.31 4.38
CA ALA A 179 4.36 8.37 3.39
C ALA A 179 4.18 9.74 4.06
N ALA A 180 3.28 9.83 5.04
CA ALA A 180 3.03 11.07 5.78
C ALA A 180 4.24 11.56 6.61
N LYS A 181 5.08 10.63 7.09
CA LYS A 181 6.30 10.95 7.86
C LYS A 181 7.46 11.38 6.97
N SER A 182 7.56 10.83 5.76
CA SER A 182 8.74 10.98 4.90
C SER A 182 8.60 12.05 3.81
N GLU A 183 7.39 12.38 3.42
CA GLU A 183 7.13 13.25 2.27
C GLU A 183 6.15 14.39 2.59
N THR A 184 6.14 15.41 1.73
CA THR A 184 5.16 16.51 1.85
C THR A 184 3.73 16.04 1.55
N TRP A 185 2.75 16.72 2.14
CA TRP A 185 1.33 16.44 1.90
C TRP A 185 0.96 16.30 0.41
N LEU A 186 1.48 17.20 -0.45
CA LEU A 186 1.16 17.18 -1.89
C LEU A 186 1.70 15.92 -2.58
N LYS A 187 2.94 15.52 -2.26
CA LYS A 187 3.53 14.28 -2.81
C LYS A 187 2.79 13.04 -2.32
N VAL A 188 2.47 12.97 -1.02
CA VAL A 188 1.68 11.87 -0.47
C VAL A 188 0.35 11.78 -1.19
N LYS A 189 -0.35 12.90 -1.39
CA LYS A 189 -1.62 12.94 -2.12
C LYS A 189 -1.49 12.35 -3.52
N THR A 190 -0.45 12.74 -4.27
CA THR A 190 -0.20 12.22 -5.62
C THR A 190 0.01 10.69 -5.63
N HIS A 191 0.58 10.09 -4.60
CA HIS A 191 0.71 8.63 -4.48
C HIS A 191 -0.62 7.87 -4.25
N TYR A 192 -1.71 8.59 -3.99
CA TYR A 192 -3.07 8.05 -3.86
C TYR A 192 -4.00 8.43 -5.01
N ASP A 193 -3.55 9.26 -5.94
CA ASP A 193 -4.28 9.53 -7.18
C ASP A 193 -4.28 8.26 -8.07
N MET A 194 -5.33 8.10 -8.88
CA MET A 194 -5.52 6.99 -9.81
C MET A 194 -5.77 7.53 -11.23
N ASP A 195 -5.61 6.65 -12.22
CA ASP A 195 -5.91 6.98 -13.62
C ASP A 195 -7.40 7.29 -13.86
N GLY A 196 -7.68 8.00 -14.95
CA GLY A 196 -9.05 8.28 -15.40
C GLY A 196 -9.81 9.25 -14.49
N GLU A 197 -9.19 10.37 -14.13
CA GLU A 197 -9.76 11.47 -13.30
C GLU A 197 -10.11 11.10 -11.85
N GLN A 198 -9.73 9.90 -11.39
CA GLN A 198 -9.95 9.42 -10.03
C GLN A 198 -8.89 9.94 -9.04
N GLN A 199 -8.75 11.27 -8.95
CA GLN A 199 -7.88 11.91 -7.98
C GLN A 199 -8.43 11.75 -6.56
N VAL A 200 -7.56 11.54 -5.58
CA VAL A 200 -7.98 11.55 -4.18
C VAL A 200 -8.44 12.96 -3.81
N PRO A 201 -9.67 13.16 -3.30
CA PRO A 201 -10.21 14.50 -3.11
C PRO A 201 -9.56 15.21 -1.92
N PHE A 202 -9.17 14.46 -0.88
CA PHE A 202 -8.50 14.96 0.31
C PHE A 202 -7.78 13.82 1.02
N LEU A 203 -6.82 14.17 1.87
CA LEU A 203 -6.18 13.24 2.80
C LEU A 203 -6.69 13.49 4.21
N ARG A 204 -6.86 12.43 5.00
CA ARG A 204 -7.14 12.54 6.44
C ARG A 204 -6.04 11.87 7.27
N PRO A 205 -5.65 12.42 8.43
CA PRO A 205 -4.89 11.66 9.41
C PRO A 205 -5.64 10.38 9.80
N LEU A 206 -4.90 9.28 9.99
CA LEU A 206 -5.51 8.01 10.41
C LEU A 206 -6.29 8.19 11.71
N GLN A 207 -7.47 7.59 11.75
CA GLN A 207 -8.32 7.58 12.92
C GLN A 207 -8.10 6.27 13.71
N ASN A 208 -8.38 6.32 15.01
CA ASN A 208 -8.32 5.17 15.93
C ASN A 208 -6.97 4.43 15.90
N VAL A 209 -5.87 5.15 15.67
CA VAL A 209 -4.53 4.57 15.69
C VAL A 209 -4.20 4.18 17.13
N THR A 210 -3.88 2.91 17.35
CA THR A 210 -3.49 2.43 18.67
C THR A 210 -2.01 2.64 18.90
N GLU A 211 -1.58 2.77 20.16
CA GLU A 211 -0.15 2.86 20.50
C GLU A 211 0.65 1.68 19.96
N LYS A 212 0.07 0.47 20.01
CA LYS A 212 0.66 -0.75 19.43
C LYS A 212 0.89 -0.61 17.92
N GLU A 213 -0.06 0.00 17.21
CA GLU A 213 0.05 0.24 15.77
C GLU A 213 1.17 1.24 15.45
N ILE A 214 1.29 2.32 16.23
CA ILE A 214 2.36 3.31 16.10
C ILE A 214 3.72 2.64 16.33
N GLN A 215 3.89 1.92 17.44
CA GLN A 215 5.14 1.24 17.77
C GLN A 215 5.51 0.20 16.70
N GLY A 216 4.54 -0.58 16.21
CA GLY A 216 4.76 -1.54 15.12
C GLY A 216 5.20 -0.86 13.83
N ALA A 217 4.59 0.29 13.49
CA ALA A 217 4.99 1.10 12.34
C ALA A 217 6.41 1.68 12.51
N GLU A 218 6.73 2.26 13.67
CA GLU A 218 8.06 2.82 13.96
C GLU A 218 9.18 1.77 13.92
N THR A 219 8.93 0.57 14.45
CA THR A 219 9.86 -0.57 14.35
C THR A 219 10.09 -0.96 12.89
N SER A 220 9.01 -1.17 12.13
CA SER A 220 9.09 -1.53 10.70
C SER A 220 9.79 -0.46 9.87
N TRP A 221 9.56 0.82 10.19
CA TRP A 221 10.25 1.96 9.58
C TRP A 221 11.75 1.94 9.87
N SER A 222 12.12 1.69 11.12
CA SER A 222 13.52 1.63 11.56
C SER A 222 14.27 0.47 10.91
N GLU A 223 13.64 -0.70 10.79
CA GLU A 223 14.21 -1.85 10.08
C GLU A 223 14.40 -1.57 8.58
N TRP A 224 13.43 -0.92 7.95
CA TRP A 224 13.56 -0.51 6.56
C TRP A 224 14.71 0.49 6.34
N LEU A 225 14.86 1.49 7.23
CA LEU A 225 15.99 2.41 7.21
C LEU A 225 17.33 1.69 7.45
N ALA A 226 17.36 0.70 8.35
CA ALA A 226 18.54 -0.14 8.55
C ALA A 226 18.88 -0.96 7.28
N MET A 227 17.87 -1.37 6.51
CA MET A 227 18.04 -1.95 5.18
C MET A 227 18.46 -0.92 4.13
N GLN A 228 18.44 0.40 4.38
CA GLN A 228 19.10 1.39 3.50
C GLN A 228 20.55 1.62 3.91
N ASP A 229 20.88 1.43 5.19
CA ASP A 229 22.19 1.72 5.77
C ASP A 229 23.34 0.83 5.25
N TRP A 230 23.05 -0.36 4.70
CA TRP A 230 24.04 -1.18 3.98
C TRP A 230 24.72 -0.45 2.80
N MET A 231 24.13 0.63 2.28
CA MET A 231 24.68 1.42 1.17
C MET A 231 25.51 2.64 1.62
N LEU A 232 25.56 2.98 2.92
CA LEU A 232 26.18 4.23 3.40
C LEU A 232 27.14 4.06 4.62
N GLY A 233 27.46 2.81 5.01
CA GLY A 233 28.40 2.51 6.10
C GLY A 233 29.62 1.66 5.68
N PRO A 234 30.48 1.23 6.64
CA PRO A 234 31.66 0.37 6.40
C PRO A 234 31.38 -0.99 5.74
N ARG A 235 30.09 -1.30 5.48
CA ARG A 235 29.60 -2.53 4.85
C ARG A 235 29.09 -2.31 3.41
N ALA A 236 29.23 -1.09 2.87
CA ALA A 236 28.96 -0.83 1.45
C ALA A 236 29.92 -1.66 0.58
N PRO A 237 29.45 -2.28 -0.51
CA PRO A 237 30.33 -2.99 -1.42
C PRO A 237 31.39 -2.02 -1.96
N ASP A 238 32.66 -2.41 -1.86
CA ASP A 238 33.76 -1.63 -2.43
C ASP A 238 33.45 -1.35 -3.90
N SER A 239 33.45 -0.06 -4.26
CA SER A 239 33.35 0.31 -5.66
C SER A 239 34.58 -0.27 -6.37
N PRO A 240 34.41 -1.14 -7.38
CA PRO A 240 35.54 -1.78 -8.03
C PRO A 240 36.30 -0.70 -8.81
N GLY A 241 37.40 -0.21 -8.24
CA GLY A 241 38.30 0.70 -8.95
C GLY A 241 39.12 1.71 -8.13
N MET A 242 39.02 1.76 -6.80
CA MET A 242 39.93 2.60 -6.00
C MET A 242 40.65 1.78 -4.93
N ASP A 243 41.77 1.20 -5.33
CA ASP A 243 42.85 0.81 -4.42
C ASP A 243 43.20 2.01 -3.51
N GLN A 244 42.76 1.98 -2.26
CA GLN A 244 43.36 2.78 -1.21
C GLN A 244 44.17 1.83 -0.32
N GLY A 245 45.48 1.81 -0.59
CA GLY A 245 46.46 1.11 0.23
C GLY A 245 46.47 1.59 1.69
N PRO A 246 47.14 0.84 2.58
CA PRO A 246 47.07 1.05 4.02
C PRO A 246 47.63 2.42 4.43
N ARG A 247 46.76 3.28 4.98
CA ARG A 247 47.12 4.57 5.56
C ARG A 247 47.84 4.35 6.90
N ILE A 248 49.17 4.27 6.85
CA ILE A 248 50.03 4.34 8.04
C ILE A 248 49.97 5.77 8.58
N LYS A 249 49.42 5.95 9.79
CA LYS A 249 49.54 7.20 10.55
C LYS A 249 50.98 7.35 11.02
N GLN A 250 51.66 8.39 10.55
CA GLN A 250 52.96 8.80 11.08
C GLN A 250 52.72 10.02 12.00
N GLU A 251 52.79 9.80 13.30
CA GLU A 251 52.98 10.89 14.28
C GLU A 251 54.43 11.38 14.18
N ARG A 252 54.63 12.70 14.22
CA ARG A 252 55.93 13.31 14.48
C ARG A 252 55.88 13.99 15.84
N ASP A 253 56.86 13.65 16.65
CA ASP A 253 57.28 14.36 17.86
C ASP A 253 57.65 15.82 17.59
#